data_AF-A0AA88WH80-F1
#
_entry.id   AF-A0AA88WH80-F1
#
_cell.length_a   1.000
_cell.length_b   1.000
_cell.length_c   1.000
_cell.angle_alpha   90.00
_cell.angle_beta   90.00
_cell.angle_gamma   90.00
#
_symmetry.space_group_name_H-M   'P 1'
#
loop_
_entity.id
_entity.type
_entity.pdbx_description
1 polymer ?
#
loop_
_entity_poly.entity_id
_entity_poly.type
_entity_poly.pdbx_seq_one_letter_code
_entity_poly.pdbx_strand_id
1 'polypeptide(L)'
;MIQIIPTRMKCMPEDASTADTSSFEDMTVDPVVRGFIKDWDAMEDLLHHVLYTGLGWEMGNEGQILFTDPLATPKAVREQLVQLMFETFNISGFYASEQAVLSLYAVGRISGCTVDIGHGKIDIAPVIEGAVQHIASRRLEIGGVEMTNLLAHELGKSNPLVKPDTSDVELLKEQYACCAEDDLAYEKTQQSCQQELHTLPDGQV
;
A
#
# COMPACT_ATOMS: atom_id res chain seq x y z
N MET A 1 16.57 -11.62 11.05
CA MET A 1 15.39 -11.38 11.90
C MET A 1 14.38 -10.69 11.00
N ILE A 2 13.22 -11.29 10.73
CA ILE A 2 12.22 -10.69 9.83
C ILE A 2 11.63 -9.50 10.58
N GLN A 3 11.87 -8.29 10.07
CA GLN A 3 11.35 -7.06 10.65
C GLN A 3 9.85 -7.02 10.35
N ILE A 4 9.03 -7.21 11.39
CA ILE A 4 7.57 -7.14 11.27
C ILE A 4 7.22 -5.66 11.14
N ILE A 5 6.88 -5.23 9.94
CA ILE A 5 6.32 -3.89 9.72
C ILE A 5 4.89 -3.93 10.28
N PRO A 6 4.51 -3.00 11.18
CA PRO A 6 3.13 -2.95 11.68
C PRO A 6 2.18 -2.74 10.51
N THR A 7 1.27 -3.69 10.30
CA THR A 7 0.28 -3.67 9.21
C THR A 7 -1.01 -2.95 9.57
N ARG A 8 -1.17 -2.51 10.83
CA ARG A 8 -2.37 -1.84 11.33
C ARG A 8 -1.99 -0.73 12.30
N MET A 9 -2.54 0.46 12.08
CA MET A 9 -2.49 1.57 13.03
C MET A 9 -3.88 1.75 13.64
N LYS A 10 -3.96 1.93 14.96
CA LYS A 10 -5.23 2.16 15.66
C LYS A 10 -5.32 3.65 16.00
N CYS A 11 -6.42 4.29 15.60
CA CYS A 11 -6.69 5.67 16.01
C CYS A 11 -7.08 5.71 17.50
N MET A 12 -6.49 6.63 18.27
CA MET A 12 -6.96 6.95 19.61
C MET A 12 -7.69 8.31 19.56
N PRO A 13 -8.98 8.39 19.98
CA PRO A 13 -9.70 9.66 19.98
C PRO A 13 -9.14 10.62 21.06
N GLU A 14 -9.05 11.91 20.71
CA GLU A 14 -8.42 12.96 21.54
C GLU A 14 -9.17 13.26 22.87
N ASP A 15 -10.44 12.89 22.99
CA ASP A 15 -11.29 13.16 24.17
C ASP A 15 -11.61 11.88 24.97
N ALA A 16 -10.60 11.21 25.51
CA ALA A 16 -10.79 10.10 26.44
C ALA A 16 -10.97 10.58 27.90
N SER A 17 -11.95 11.46 28.15
CA SER A 17 -12.50 11.63 29.50
C SER A 17 -13.79 10.82 29.65
N THR A 18 -13.65 9.62 30.23
CA THR A 18 -14.72 8.82 30.86
C THR A 18 -15.99 8.56 30.03
N ALA A 19 -15.99 7.50 29.21
CA ALA A 19 -17.16 6.61 29.03
C ALA A 19 -16.76 5.33 28.26
N ASP A 20 -17.08 4.17 28.84
CA ASP A 20 -17.28 2.84 28.25
C ASP A 20 -16.21 2.25 27.31
N THR A 21 -15.28 1.52 27.92
CA THR A 21 -14.21 0.72 27.29
C THR A 21 -14.68 -0.50 26.47
N SER A 22 -15.95 -0.58 26.07
CA SER A 22 -16.55 -1.76 25.44
C SER A 22 -17.10 -1.56 24.02
N SER A 23 -16.89 -0.41 23.39
CA SER A 23 -17.23 -0.20 21.97
C SER A 23 -16.29 0.77 21.27
N PHE A 24 -14.98 0.63 21.50
CA PHE A 24 -14.00 1.16 20.56
C PHE A 24 -13.92 0.15 19.42
N GLU A 25 -14.68 0.37 18.36
CA GLU A 25 -14.44 -0.35 17.11
C GLU A 25 -12.98 -0.11 16.72
N ASP A 26 -12.27 -1.20 16.40
CA ASP A 26 -10.86 -1.21 16.02
C ASP A 26 -10.71 -0.46 14.70
N MET A 27 -10.70 0.88 14.73
CA MET A 27 -10.61 1.72 13.55
C MET A 27 -9.17 1.68 13.05
N THR A 28 -8.92 0.80 12.08
CA THR A 28 -7.66 0.72 11.35
C THR A 28 -7.52 1.94 10.46
N VAL A 29 -6.42 2.68 10.63
CA VAL A 29 -6.10 3.86 9.83
C VAL A 29 -4.99 3.52 8.84
N ASP A 30 -5.25 3.79 7.55
CA ASP A 30 -4.24 3.74 6.49
C ASP A 30 -3.76 5.16 6.19
N PRO A 31 -2.52 5.53 6.56
CA PRO A 31 -2.02 6.90 6.35
C PRO A 31 -1.88 7.24 4.86
N VAL A 32 -1.70 6.24 4.01
CA VAL A 32 -1.53 6.38 2.56
C VAL A 32 -2.67 5.71 1.82
N VAL A 33 -3.46 6.50 1.10
CA VAL A 33 -4.57 6.01 0.29
C VAL A 33 -4.29 6.30 -1.18
N ARG A 34 -4.29 5.23 -1.99
CA ARG A 34 -3.99 5.27 -3.43
C ARG A 34 -2.68 5.98 -3.76
N GLY A 35 -1.67 5.91 -2.90
CA GLY A 35 -0.37 6.56 -3.08
C GLY A 35 -0.33 8.04 -2.68
N PHE A 36 -1.36 8.58 -2.03
CA PHE A 36 -1.32 9.90 -1.42
C PHE A 36 -1.42 9.78 0.10
N ILE A 37 -0.64 10.60 0.81
CA ILE A 37 -0.75 10.74 2.26
C ILE A 37 -2.08 11.46 2.54
N LYS A 38 -2.95 10.82 3.32
CA LYS A 38 -4.26 11.33 3.73
C LYS A 38 -4.28 11.74 5.19
N ASP A 39 -3.66 10.93 6.03
CA ASP A 39 -3.53 11.18 7.46
C ASP A 39 -2.05 11.41 7.76
N TRP A 40 -1.74 12.65 8.14
CA TRP A 40 -0.37 13.07 8.41
C TRP A 40 0.10 12.68 9.81
N ASP A 41 -0.81 12.63 10.77
CA ASP A 41 -0.50 12.24 12.14
C ASP A 41 -0.17 10.74 12.18
N ALA A 42 -1.01 9.92 11.52
CA ALA A 42 -0.72 8.49 11.35
C ALA A 42 0.55 8.25 10.50
N MET A 43 0.84 9.11 9.51
CA MET A 43 2.09 9.01 8.75
C MET A 43 3.32 9.32 9.64
N GLU A 44 3.26 10.35 10.47
CA GLU A 44 4.33 10.73 11.39
C GLU A 44 4.61 9.59 12.39
N ASP A 45 3.57 9.02 12.99
CA ASP A 45 3.67 7.87 13.89
C ASP A 45 4.29 6.64 13.20
N LEU A 46 3.87 6.36 11.96
CA LEU A 46 4.44 5.27 11.16
C LEU A 46 5.93 5.50 10.89
N LEU A 47 6.30 6.71 10.50
CA LEU A 47 7.70 7.09 10.24
C LEU A 47 8.55 7.02 11.51
N HIS A 48 8.01 7.44 12.67
CA HIS A 48 8.69 7.27 13.95
C HIS A 48 9.01 5.81 14.24
N HIS A 49 8.03 4.93 14.04
CA HIS A 49 8.25 3.49 14.22
C HIS A 49 9.30 2.96 13.23
N VAL A 50 9.16 3.26 11.94
CA VAL A 50 10.07 2.75 10.91
C VAL A 50 11.50 3.25 11.11
N LEU A 51 11.71 4.53 11.39
CA LEU A 51 13.04 5.14 11.46
C LEU A 51 13.76 4.82 12.79
N TYR A 52 13.09 5.02 13.93
CA TYR A 52 13.75 4.87 15.23
C TYR A 52 13.66 3.44 15.77
N THR A 53 12.53 2.76 15.60
CA THR A 53 12.39 1.37 16.09
C THR A 53 12.89 0.37 15.05
N GLY A 54 12.54 0.60 13.77
CA GLY A 54 12.88 -0.30 12.69
C GLY A 54 14.33 -0.21 12.23
N LEU A 55 14.75 0.97 11.78
CA LEU A 55 16.13 1.21 11.32
C LEU A 55 17.11 1.48 12.47
N GLY A 56 16.61 1.83 13.65
CA GLY A 56 17.44 2.07 14.83
C GLY A 56 18.15 3.43 14.81
N TRP A 57 17.54 4.46 14.22
CA TRP A 57 18.07 5.83 14.33
C TRP A 57 18.18 6.25 15.80
N GLU A 58 19.26 6.97 16.11
CA GLU A 58 19.46 7.61 17.40
C GLU A 58 19.10 9.08 17.28
N MET A 59 18.33 9.57 18.25
CA MET A 59 17.93 10.98 18.31
C MET A 59 19.18 11.88 18.30
N GLY A 60 19.25 12.81 17.35
CA GLY A 60 20.39 13.71 17.14
C GLY A 60 21.51 13.16 16.23
N ASN A 61 21.34 11.97 15.65
CA ASN A 61 22.24 11.40 14.65
C ASN A 61 21.46 10.87 13.44
N GLU A 62 20.44 11.61 13.02
CA GLU A 62 19.59 11.26 11.89
C GLU A 62 20.31 11.41 10.54
N GLY A 63 20.02 10.49 9.63
CA GLY A 63 20.71 10.37 8.35
C GLY A 63 20.13 11.25 7.23
N GLN A 64 20.46 10.87 6.00
CA GLN A 64 19.82 11.38 4.79
C GLN A 64 18.75 10.37 4.33
N ILE A 65 17.66 10.86 3.76
CA ILE A 65 16.55 10.02 3.28
C ILE A 65 16.33 10.20 1.78
N LEU A 66 16.24 9.07 1.09
CA LEU A 66 15.66 8.94 -0.25
C LEU A 66 14.20 8.53 -0.10
N PHE A 67 13.28 9.35 -0.58
CA PHE A 67 11.85 9.05 -0.60
C PHE A 67 11.39 8.71 -2.03
N THR A 68 10.45 7.79 -2.16
CA THR A 68 9.86 7.44 -3.47
C THR A 68 8.57 8.21 -3.69
N ASP A 69 8.50 8.97 -4.78
CA ASP A 69 7.33 9.76 -5.12
C ASP A 69 6.49 9.05 -6.19
N PRO A 70 5.18 8.83 -5.96
CA PRO A 70 4.29 8.32 -6.99
C PRO A 70 4.09 9.30 -8.14
N LEU A 71 3.56 8.79 -9.25
CA LEU A 71 3.34 9.61 -10.45
C LEU A 71 2.32 10.72 -10.15
N ALA A 72 2.63 11.94 -10.61
CA ALA A 72 1.76 13.11 -10.51
C ALA A 72 1.43 13.55 -9.07
N THR A 73 2.37 13.40 -8.12
CA THR A 73 2.21 13.96 -6.77
C THR A 73 2.18 15.49 -6.79
N PRO A 74 1.13 16.13 -6.22
CA PRO A 74 1.04 17.57 -6.13
C PRO A 74 2.23 18.17 -5.36
N LYS A 75 2.70 19.33 -5.81
CA LYS A 75 3.81 20.06 -5.17
C LYS A 75 3.57 20.31 -3.68
N ALA A 76 2.34 20.69 -3.31
CA ALA A 76 1.99 20.98 -1.92
C ALA A 76 2.16 19.75 -0.99
N VAL A 77 1.79 18.55 -1.45
CA VAL A 77 1.97 17.31 -0.69
C VAL A 77 3.46 17.00 -0.50
N ARG A 78 4.27 17.24 -1.54
CA ARG A 78 5.72 17.06 -1.48
C ARG A 78 6.37 18.06 -0.52
N GLU A 79 5.95 19.32 -0.54
CA GLU A 79 6.43 20.35 0.38
C GLU A 79 6.10 20.01 1.83
N GLN A 80 4.88 19.54 2.10
CA GLN A 80 4.47 19.11 3.44
C GLN A 80 5.29 17.91 3.94
N LEU A 81 5.56 16.93 3.07
CA LEU A 81 6.43 15.80 3.41
C LEU A 81 7.85 16.29 3.73
N VAL A 82 8.42 17.17 2.91
CA VAL A 82 9.76 17.73 3.15
C VAL A 82 9.79 18.48 4.48
N GLN A 83 8.78 19.29 4.77
CA GLN A 83 8.67 20.01 6.04
C GLN A 83 8.66 19.04 7.23
N LEU A 84 7.79 18.03 7.21
CA LEU A 84 7.71 16.99 8.23
C LEU A 84 9.10 16.35 8.46
N MET A 85 9.77 15.95 7.39
CA MET A 85 11.06 15.26 7.49
C MET A 85 12.18 16.13 8.08
N PHE A 86 12.23 17.42 7.73
CA PHE A 86 13.26 18.32 8.28
C PHE A 86 12.93 18.84 9.66
N GLU A 87 11.68 19.26 9.91
CA GLU A 87 11.27 19.91 11.16
C GLU A 87 11.06 18.91 12.30
N THR A 88 10.44 17.75 12.02
CA THR A 88 10.16 16.73 13.03
C THR A 88 11.30 15.71 13.14
N PHE A 89 11.80 15.21 12.01
CA PHE A 89 12.80 14.13 11.98
C PHE A 89 14.25 14.62 11.86
N ASN A 90 14.50 15.93 11.81
CA ASN A 90 15.85 16.54 11.82
C ASN A 90 16.85 15.93 10.81
N ILE A 91 16.37 15.46 9.66
CA ILE A 91 17.24 14.81 8.68
C ILE A 91 18.28 15.77 8.10
N SER A 92 19.45 15.23 7.77
CA SER A 92 20.55 16.04 7.20
C SER A 92 20.43 16.28 5.69
N GLY A 93 19.56 15.52 5.00
CA GLY A 93 19.34 15.66 3.56
C GLY A 93 18.16 14.84 3.08
N PHE A 94 17.45 15.37 2.09
CA PHE A 94 16.25 14.77 1.51
C PHE A 94 16.34 14.75 -0.01
N TYR A 95 15.99 13.62 -0.61
CA TYR A 95 15.77 13.53 -2.06
C TYR A 95 14.51 12.72 -2.35
N ALA A 96 13.62 13.24 -3.19
CA ALA A 96 12.46 12.51 -3.68
C ALA A 96 12.68 12.09 -5.13
N SER A 97 12.53 10.80 -5.43
CA SER A 97 12.67 10.24 -6.77
C SER A 97 11.40 9.54 -7.19
N GLU A 98 11.02 9.67 -8.47
CA GLU A 98 9.82 9.02 -8.98
C GLU A 98 9.96 7.49 -8.98
N GLN A 99 8.91 6.80 -8.51
CA GLN A 99 8.84 5.34 -8.44
C GLN A 99 9.17 4.69 -9.78
N ALA A 100 8.63 5.23 -10.88
CA ALA A 100 8.84 4.71 -12.22
C ALA A 100 10.33 4.65 -12.64
N VAL A 101 11.12 5.66 -12.26
CA VAL A 101 12.55 5.74 -12.58
C VAL A 101 13.33 4.72 -11.74
N LEU A 102 13.02 4.65 -10.44
CA LEU A 102 13.67 3.71 -9.52
C LEU A 102 13.44 2.25 -9.94
N SER A 103 12.24 1.92 -10.41
CA SER A 103 11.92 0.58 -10.93
C SER A 103 12.77 0.21 -12.15
N LEU A 104 13.06 1.15 -13.04
CA LEU A 104 13.96 0.90 -14.17
C LEU A 104 15.42 0.78 -13.74
N TYR A 105 15.85 1.59 -12.77
CA TYR A 105 17.19 1.48 -12.21
C TYR A 105 17.43 0.12 -11.54
N ALA A 106 16.41 -0.44 -10.88
CA ALA A 106 16.49 -1.78 -10.28
C ALA A 106 16.79 -2.88 -11.32
N VAL A 107 16.38 -2.70 -12.58
CA VAL A 107 16.67 -3.64 -13.68
C VAL A 107 17.85 -3.21 -14.57
N GLY A 108 18.62 -2.20 -14.16
CA GLY A 108 19.80 -1.72 -14.89
C GLY A 108 19.45 -1.03 -16.22
N ARG A 109 18.26 -0.43 -16.33
CA ARG A 109 17.82 0.33 -17.50
C ARG A 109 17.62 1.79 -17.11
N ILE A 110 17.92 2.69 -18.04
CA ILE A 110 17.68 4.15 -17.89
C ILE A 110 16.55 4.65 -18.79
N SER A 111 16.09 3.83 -19.73
CA SER A 111 14.98 4.12 -20.63
C SER A 111 14.08 2.90 -20.73
N GLY A 112 12.77 3.11 -20.75
CA GLY A 112 11.76 2.05 -20.77
C GLY A 112 10.36 2.58 -20.47
N CYS A 113 9.39 1.68 -20.36
CA CYS A 113 8.06 2.00 -19.86
C CYS A 113 7.81 1.19 -18.59
N THR A 114 7.56 1.88 -17.47
CA THR A 114 7.21 1.25 -16.21
C THR A 114 5.70 1.17 -16.09
N VAL A 115 5.20 -0.02 -15.79
CA VAL A 115 3.81 -0.26 -15.40
C VAL A 115 3.84 -0.77 -13.96
N ASP A 116 3.56 0.13 -13.02
CA ASP A 116 3.54 -0.14 -11.59
C ASP A 116 2.10 -0.41 -11.14
N ILE A 117 1.80 -1.66 -10.76
CA ILE A 117 0.48 -2.10 -10.30
C ILE A 117 0.56 -2.27 -8.78
N GLY A 118 0.03 -1.30 -8.06
CA GLY A 118 0.03 -1.30 -6.59
C GLY A 118 -1.31 -1.69 -5.98
N HIS A 119 -1.38 -1.57 -4.65
CA HIS A 119 -2.60 -1.87 -3.89
C HIS A 119 -3.77 -0.92 -4.27
N GLY A 120 -3.55 0.39 -4.39
CA GLY A 120 -4.64 1.35 -4.64
C GLY A 120 -4.61 2.10 -5.98
N LYS A 121 -3.58 1.87 -6.81
CA LYS A 121 -3.38 2.58 -8.08
C LYS A 121 -2.54 1.77 -9.06
N ILE A 122 -2.66 2.11 -10.34
CA ILE A 122 -1.73 1.71 -11.40
C ILE A 122 -1.12 2.97 -12.00
N ASP A 123 0.21 3.02 -12.04
CA ASP A 123 0.96 4.08 -12.71
C ASP A 123 1.67 3.53 -13.96
N ILE A 124 1.42 4.16 -15.10
CA ILE A 124 2.06 3.86 -16.37
C ILE A 124 2.90 5.07 -16.75
N ALA A 125 4.22 4.89 -16.78
CA ALA A 125 5.16 5.99 -16.96
C ALA A 125 6.28 5.58 -17.94
N PRO A 126 6.31 6.16 -19.15
CA PRO A 126 7.47 6.08 -20.02
C PRO A 126 8.60 6.95 -19.47
N VAL A 127 9.80 6.37 -19.41
CA VAL A 127 11.03 7.01 -18.94
C VAL A 127 12.05 6.99 -20.07
N ILE A 128 12.67 8.13 -20.34
CA ILE A 128 13.70 8.28 -21.35
C ILE A 128 14.91 8.92 -20.67
N GLU A 129 16.03 8.20 -20.67
CA GLU A 129 17.32 8.67 -20.12
C GLU A 129 17.21 9.17 -18.67
N GLY A 130 16.46 8.45 -17.84
CA GLY A 130 16.24 8.76 -16.43
C GLY A 130 15.18 9.83 -16.16
N ALA A 131 14.51 10.36 -17.19
CA ALA A 131 13.45 11.36 -17.06
C ALA A 131 12.07 10.79 -17.43
N VAL A 132 11.08 10.97 -16.55
CA VAL A 132 9.69 10.57 -16.79
C VAL A 132 9.02 11.51 -17.78
N GLN A 133 8.35 10.94 -18.77
CA GLN A 133 7.59 11.69 -19.78
C GLN A 133 6.15 11.92 -19.32
N HIS A 134 5.93 12.87 -18.40
CA HIS A 134 4.65 13.10 -17.74
C HIS A 134 3.44 13.27 -18.67
N ILE A 135 3.62 13.86 -19.86
CA ILE A 135 2.53 14.05 -20.85
C ILE A 135 2.01 12.69 -21.38
N ALA A 136 2.90 11.71 -21.51
CA ALA A 136 2.59 10.37 -21.96
C ALA A 136 2.27 9.40 -20.81
N SER A 137 2.54 9.81 -19.55
CA SER A 137 2.21 9.00 -18.39
C SER A 137 0.70 8.98 -18.11
N ARG A 138 0.23 7.89 -17.51
CA ARG A 138 -1.17 7.70 -17.11
C ARG A 138 -1.21 7.13 -15.70
N ARG A 139 -2.16 7.60 -14.92
CA ARG A 139 -2.48 7.08 -13.59
C ARG A 139 -3.92 6.60 -13.59
N LEU A 140 -4.14 5.41 -13.07
CA LEU A 140 -5.45 4.81 -12.92
C LEU A 140 -5.70 4.59 -11.43
N GLU A 141 -6.85 5.04 -10.95
CA GLU A 141 -7.30 4.84 -9.55
C GLU A 141 -7.98 3.48 -9.40
N ILE A 142 -7.30 2.44 -9.86
CA ILE A 142 -7.66 1.03 -9.70
C ILE A 142 -6.38 0.27 -9.35
N GLY A 143 -6.47 -0.76 -8.51
CA GLY A 143 -5.36 -1.58 -8.08
C GLY A 143 -5.84 -2.86 -7.40
N GLY A 144 -4.99 -3.43 -6.54
CA GLY A 144 -5.28 -4.63 -5.78
C GLY A 144 -6.49 -4.54 -4.85
N VAL A 145 -6.83 -3.36 -4.33
CA VAL A 145 -7.95 -3.15 -3.40
C VAL A 145 -9.29 -3.38 -4.09
N GLU A 146 -9.45 -2.95 -5.36
CA GLU A 146 -10.65 -3.24 -6.13
C GLU A 146 -10.80 -4.74 -6.41
N MET A 147 -9.69 -5.45 -6.63
CA MET A 147 -9.71 -6.91 -6.79
C MET A 147 -10.09 -7.60 -5.48
N THR A 148 -9.54 -7.17 -4.34
CA THR A 148 -9.91 -7.68 -3.02
C THR A 148 -11.41 -7.45 -2.76
N ASN A 149 -11.94 -6.26 -3.04
CA ASN A 149 -13.35 -5.95 -2.86
C ASN A 149 -14.27 -6.78 -3.77
N LEU A 150 -13.86 -7.01 -5.01
CA LEU A 150 -14.59 -7.88 -5.94
C LEU A 150 -14.63 -9.31 -5.40
N LEU A 151 -13.50 -9.84 -4.94
CA LEU A 151 -13.42 -11.17 -4.34
C LEU A 151 -14.31 -11.27 -3.10
N ALA A 152 -14.26 -10.29 -2.20
CA ALA A 152 -15.12 -10.24 -1.01
C ALA A 152 -16.60 -10.28 -1.38
N HIS A 153 -17.00 -9.56 -2.43
CA HIS A 153 -18.39 -9.53 -2.91
C HIS A 153 -18.84 -10.88 -3.47
N GLU A 154 -18.02 -11.53 -4.31
CA GLU A 154 -18.36 -12.84 -4.87
C GLU A 154 -18.34 -13.96 -3.82
N LEU A 155 -17.43 -13.89 -2.83
CA LEU A 155 -17.43 -14.78 -1.68
C LEU A 155 -18.70 -14.59 -0.82
N GLY A 156 -19.12 -13.35 -0.58
CA GLY A 156 -20.34 -13.06 0.18
C GLY A 156 -21.62 -13.56 -0.48
N LYS A 157 -21.67 -13.59 -1.83
CA LYS A 157 -22.79 -14.22 -2.57
C LYS A 157 -22.81 -15.74 -2.41
N SER A 158 -21.64 -16.36 -2.45
CA SER A 158 -21.49 -17.82 -2.39
C SER A 158 -21.70 -18.34 -0.96
N ASN A 159 -21.25 -17.59 0.04
CA ASN A 159 -21.24 -17.98 1.45
C ASN A 159 -21.87 -16.88 2.34
N PRO A 160 -23.21 -16.75 2.41
CA PRO A 160 -23.88 -15.65 3.12
C PRO A 160 -23.66 -15.62 4.64
N LEU A 161 -23.20 -16.73 5.22
CA LEU A 161 -22.98 -16.89 6.66
C LEU A 161 -21.62 -16.36 7.11
N VAL A 162 -20.65 -16.27 6.19
CA VAL A 162 -19.27 -15.89 6.50
C VAL A 162 -19.07 -14.44 6.07
N LYS A 163 -18.65 -13.59 7.02
CA LYS A 163 -18.22 -12.22 6.75
C LYS A 163 -16.72 -12.15 6.99
N PRO A 164 -15.89 -12.46 5.98
CA PRO A 164 -14.44 -12.39 6.15
C PRO A 164 -13.99 -10.94 6.34
N ASP A 165 -12.94 -10.74 7.13
CA ASP A 165 -12.28 -9.44 7.22
C ASP A 165 -11.59 -9.11 5.89
N THR A 166 -11.43 -7.82 5.59
CA THR A 166 -10.83 -7.38 4.31
C THR A 166 -9.39 -7.89 4.17
N SER A 167 -8.65 -7.98 5.28
CA SER A 167 -7.29 -8.55 5.31
C SER A 167 -7.27 -10.04 4.98
N ASP A 168 -8.25 -10.82 5.45
CA ASP A 168 -8.33 -12.26 5.14
C ASP A 168 -8.62 -12.47 3.66
N VAL A 169 -9.51 -11.65 3.08
CA VAL A 169 -9.79 -11.69 1.64
C VAL A 169 -8.55 -11.29 0.83
N GLU A 170 -7.75 -10.33 1.30
CA GLU A 170 -6.49 -9.98 0.64
C GLU A 170 -5.49 -11.15 0.67
N LEU A 171 -5.36 -11.86 1.79
CA LEU A 171 -4.54 -13.07 1.89
C LEU A 171 -5.03 -14.17 0.92
N LEU A 172 -6.34 -14.39 0.87
CA LEU A 172 -6.97 -15.35 -0.05
C LEU A 172 -6.68 -14.98 -1.51
N LYS A 173 -6.82 -13.70 -1.86
CA LYS A 173 -6.46 -13.19 -3.20
C LYS A 173 -5.00 -13.49 -3.51
N GLU A 174 -4.07 -13.18 -2.61
CA GLU A 174 -2.64 -13.40 -2.84
C GLU A 174 -2.26 -14.88 -2.95
N GLN A 175 -2.98 -15.77 -2.25
CA GLN A 175 -2.71 -17.20 -2.25
C GLN A 175 -3.33 -17.93 -3.45
N TYR A 176 -4.54 -17.57 -3.86
CA TYR A 176 -5.34 -18.35 -4.81
C TYR A 176 -5.60 -17.64 -6.15
N ALA A 177 -5.46 -16.32 -6.24
CA ALA A 177 -5.75 -15.64 -7.49
C ALA A 177 -4.69 -15.97 -8.56
N CYS A 178 -5.17 -16.20 -9.79
CA CYS A 178 -4.31 -16.41 -10.96
C CYS A 178 -4.88 -15.66 -12.17
N CYS A 179 -4.00 -15.33 -13.11
CA CYS A 179 -4.38 -14.73 -14.38
C CYS A 179 -4.47 -15.83 -15.44
N ALA A 180 -5.58 -15.89 -16.16
CA ALA A 180 -5.68 -16.68 -17.39
C ALA A 180 -4.98 -15.94 -18.54
N GLU A 181 -4.33 -16.69 -19.44
CA GLU A 181 -3.64 -16.11 -20.60
C GLU A 181 -4.62 -15.58 -21.65
N ASP A 182 -5.73 -16.29 -21.86
CA ASP A 182 -6.79 -15.96 -22.80
C ASP A 182 -8.17 -16.45 -22.32
N ASP A 183 -9.20 -16.08 -23.07
CA ASP A 183 -10.59 -16.43 -22.75
C ASP A 183 -10.80 -17.95 -22.76
N LEU A 184 -10.14 -18.69 -23.65
CA LEU A 184 -10.23 -20.16 -23.70
C LEU A 184 -9.61 -20.82 -22.45
N ALA A 185 -8.46 -20.33 -21.99
CA ALA A 185 -7.81 -20.80 -20.78
C ALA A 185 -8.67 -20.47 -19.55
N TYR A 186 -9.34 -19.31 -19.54
CA TYR A 186 -10.28 -18.94 -18.49
C TYR A 186 -11.46 -19.91 -18.43
N GLU A 187 -12.13 -20.17 -19.56
CA GLU A 187 -13.27 -21.10 -19.63
C GLU A 187 -12.89 -22.52 -19.19
N LYS A 188 -11.72 -23.01 -19.63
CA LYS A 188 -11.19 -24.31 -19.20
C LYS A 188 -10.94 -24.35 -17.70
N THR A 189 -10.32 -23.30 -17.16
CA THR A 189 -10.05 -23.21 -15.73
C THR A 189 -11.36 -23.17 -14.95
N GLN A 190 -12.37 -22.42 -15.40
CA GLN A 190 -13.68 -22.38 -14.76
C GLN A 190 -14.35 -23.76 -14.69
N GLN A 191 -14.19 -24.58 -15.73
CA GLN A 191 -14.75 -25.94 -15.78
C GLN A 191 -13.95 -26.99 -15.00
N SER A 192 -12.65 -26.76 -14.80
CA SER A 192 -11.72 -27.71 -14.17
C SER A 192 -11.25 -27.31 -12.77
N CYS A 193 -11.63 -26.13 -12.29
CA CYS A 193 -11.21 -25.59 -11.01
C CYS A 193 -11.68 -26.50 -9.87
N GLN A 194 -10.73 -27.04 -9.12
CA GLN A 194 -11.02 -27.79 -7.90
C GLN A 194 -11.39 -26.83 -6.79
N GLN A 195 -12.41 -27.18 -6.00
CA GLN A 195 -12.78 -26.39 -4.84
C GLN A 195 -11.68 -26.51 -3.78
N GLU A 196 -11.03 -25.40 -3.49
CA GLU A 196 -10.08 -25.27 -2.39
C GLU A 196 -10.85 -24.90 -1.12
N LEU A 197 -10.61 -25.64 -0.04
CA LEU A 197 -11.17 -25.35 1.28
C LEU A 197 -10.14 -24.54 2.08
N HIS A 198 -10.52 -23.35 2.51
CA HIS A 198 -9.66 -22.50 3.32
C HIS A 198 -10.25 -22.30 4.70
N THR A 199 -9.45 -22.56 5.74
CA THR A 199 -9.87 -22.35 7.13
C THR A 199 -9.47 -20.95 7.56
N LEU A 200 -10.47 -20.12 7.87
CA LEU A 200 -10.28 -18.78 8.40
C LEU A 200 -9.64 -18.81 9.80
N PRO A 201 -9.04 -17.68 10.26
CA PRO A 201 -8.41 -17.60 11.57
C PRO A 201 -9.37 -17.93 12.75
N ASP A 202 -10.67 -17.79 12.55
CA ASP A 202 -11.72 -18.12 13.51
C ASP A 202 -12.12 -19.61 13.52
N GLY A 203 -11.52 -20.41 12.63
CA GLY A 203 -11.77 -21.84 12.49
C GLY A 203 -12.92 -22.21 11.57
N GLN A 204 -13.58 -21.23 10.92
CA GLN A 204 -14.62 -21.51 9.92
C GLN A 204 -13.98 -21.95 8.60
N VAL A 205 -14.66 -22.86 7.88
CA VAL A 205 -14.23 -23.41 6.58
C VAL A 205 -15.27 -23.06 5.52
#